data_AF-A0A955HZ33-F1
#
_entry.id   AF-A0A955HZ33-F1
#
_cell.length_a   1.000
_cell.length_b   1.000
_cell.length_c   1.000
_cell.angle_alpha   90.00
_cell.angle_beta   90.00
_cell.angle_gamma   90.00
#
_symmetry.space_group_name_H-M   'P 1'
#
loop_
_entity.id
_entity.type
_entity.pdbx_description
1 polymer ?
#
loop_
_entity_poly.entity_id
_entity_poly.type
_entity_poly.pdbx_seq_one_letter_code
_entity_poly.pdbx_strand_id
1 'polypeptide(L)' 'MIKKLIMPFQIVLLKKRLCPACTHPLDKIGNREELRPNKVILQCKCKRRYILDQETNSYKRATFEEEKEFLNKKKQIG' A
#
# COMPACT_ATOMS: atom_id res chain seq x y z
N MET A 1 15.03 -10.44 30.38
CA MET A 1 13.63 -10.68 29.96
C MET A 1 13.41 -10.05 28.60
N ILE A 2 13.45 -10.85 27.54
CA ILE A 2 13.19 -10.38 26.18
C ILE A 2 11.69 -10.11 26.10
N LYS A 3 11.31 -8.83 26.05
CA LYS A 3 9.91 -8.43 25.83
C LYS A 3 9.44 -9.16 24.58
N LYS A 4 8.42 -10.02 24.70
CA LYS A 4 7.76 -10.64 23.55
C LYS A 4 7.41 -9.51 22.60
N LEU A 5 8.10 -9.42 21.47
CA LEU A 5 7.93 -8.36 20.49
C LEU A 5 6.60 -8.63 19.79
N ILE A 6 5.49 -8.23 20.44
CA ILE A 6 4.16 -8.35 19.87
C ILE A 6 4.14 -7.46 18.65
N MET A 7 4.25 -8.06 17.46
CA MET A 7 4.13 -7.33 16.22
C MET A 7 2.74 -6.68 16.17
N PRO A 8 2.65 -5.38 15.86
CA PRO A 8 1.35 -4.74 15.74
C PRO A 8 0.56 -5.43 14.64
N PHE A 9 -0.72 -5.70 14.92
CA PHE A 9 -1.63 -6.43 14.03
C PHE A 9 -1.68 -5.83 12.62
N GLN A 10 -1.49 -4.52 12.49
CA GLN A 10 -1.41 -3.81 11.21
C GLN A 10 -0.28 -4.32 10.31
N ILE A 11 0.90 -4.60 10.87
CA ILE A 11 2.03 -5.14 10.09
C ILE A 11 1.76 -6.60 9.71
N VAL A 12 1.15 -7.37 10.61
CA VAL A 12 0.78 -8.77 10.32
C VAL A 12 -0.20 -8.85 9.15
N LEU A 13 -1.22 -7.99 9.13
CA LEU A 13 -2.18 -7.94 8.03
C LEU A 13 -1.52 -7.53 6.71
N LEU A 14 -0.64 -6.53 6.71
CA LEU A 14 0.10 -6.13 5.50
C LEU A 14 1.01 -7.24 4.97
N LYS A 15 1.70 -7.97 5.85
CA LYS A 15 2.50 -9.15 5.47
C LYS A 15 1.64 -10.24 4.83
N LYS A 16 0.41 -10.40 5.31
CA LYS A 16 -0.61 -11.28 4.70
C LYS A 16 -1.27 -10.70 3.45
N ARG A 17 -0.79 -9.54 2.95
CA ARG A 17 -1.34 -8.81 1.80
C ARG A 17 -2.78 -8.36 2.00
N LEU A 18 -3.19 -8.11 3.23
CA LEU A 18 -4.53 -7.66 3.58
C LEU A 18 -4.51 -6.18 3.97
N CYS A 19 -5.58 -5.46 3.60
CA CYS A 19 -5.82 -4.11 4.08
C CYS A 19 -6.00 -4.11 5.62
N PRO A 20 -5.19 -3.37 6.40
CA PRO A 20 -5.33 -3.32 7.86
C PRO A 20 -6.67 -2.80 8.40
N ALA A 21 -7.54 -2.24 7.55
CA ALA A 21 -8.79 -1.62 7.99
C ALA A 21 -10.06 -2.36 7.54
N CYS A 22 -10.06 -3.01 6.38
CA CYS A 22 -11.24 -3.72 5.86
C CYS A 22 -10.94 -5.16 5.44
N THR A 23 -9.73 -5.65 5.76
CA THR A 23 -9.24 -7.02 5.52
C THR A 23 -9.30 -7.50 4.07
N HIS A 24 -9.57 -6.60 3.12
CA HIS A 24 -9.61 -6.94 1.70
C HIS A 24 -8.20 -7.31 1.19
N PRO A 25 -8.05 -8.35 0.36
CA PRO A 25 -6.78 -8.71 -0.27
C PRO A 25 -6.30 -7.60 -1.20
N LEU A 26 -5.09 -7.10 -0.97
CA LEU A 26 -4.47 -6.04 -1.75
C LEU A 26 -4.03 -6.54 -3.13
N ASP A 27 -3.64 -7.81 -3.20
CA ASP A 27 -3.29 -8.52 -4.43
C ASP A 27 -4.46 -8.69 -5.41
N LYS A 28 -5.71 -8.62 -4.95
CA LYS A 28 -6.91 -8.70 -5.80
C LYS A 28 -7.37 -7.35 -6.34
N ILE A 29 -6.70 -6.27 -5.99
CA ILE A 29 -7.05 -4.92 -6.47
C ILE A 29 -6.58 -4.76 -7.91
N GLY A 30 -7.52 -4.50 -8.81
CA GLY A 30 -7.26 -4.22 -10.23
C GLY A 30 -6.77 -2.80 -10.51
N ASN A 31 -7.14 -1.82 -9.68
CA ASN A 31 -6.69 -0.44 -9.81
C ASN A 31 -5.25 -0.28 -9.31
N ARG A 32 -4.30 -0.45 -10.22
CA ARG A 32 -2.85 -0.34 -10.00
C ARG A 32 -2.28 0.70 -10.95
N GLU A 33 -1.61 1.70 -10.40
CA GLU A 33 -1.01 2.79 -11.16
C GLU A 33 0.48 2.86 -10.84
N GLU A 34 1.34 3.06 -11.83
CA GLU A 34 2.78 3.13 -11.61
C GLU A 34 3.17 4.53 -11.08
N LEU A 35 3.65 4.58 -9.84
CA LEU A 35 4.10 5.82 -9.22
C LEU A 35 5.55 6.12 -9.62
N ARG A 36 6.43 5.13 -9.51
CA ARG A 36 7.85 5.20 -9.88
C ARG A 36 8.30 3.84 -10.41
N PRO A 37 9.48 3.72 -11.03
CA PRO A 37 10.06 2.42 -11.33
C PRO A 37 10.00 1.52 -10.09
N ASN A 38 9.46 0.32 -10.24
CA ASN A 38 9.27 -0.68 -9.19
C ASN A 38 8.32 -0.29 -8.04
N LYS A 39 7.57 0.83 -8.14
CA LYS A 39 6.60 1.25 -7.12
C LYS A 39 5.23 1.48 -7.73
N VAL A 40 4.30 0.63 -7.34
CA VAL A 40 2.92 0.67 -7.80
C VAL A 40 2.03 1.16 -6.68
N ILE A 41 1.23 2.20 -6.94
CA ILE A 41 0.19 2.63 -6.03
C ILE A 41 -1.13 1.93 -6.36
N LEU A 42 -1.83 1.50 -5.32
CA LEU A 42 -3.13 0.84 -5.44
C LEU A 42 -4.11 1.39 -4.42
N GLN A 43 -5.37 1.47 -4.81
CA GLN A 43 -6.45 1.94 -3.96
C GLN A 43 -7.36 0.78 -3.53
N CYS A 44 -7.42 0.55 -2.23
CA CYS A 44 -8.34 -0.41 -1.63
C CYS A 44 -9.80 0.05 -1.77
N LYS A 45 -10.74 -0.91 -1.76
CA LYS A 45 -12.19 -0.62 -1.74
C LYS A 45 -12.62 0.30 -0.59
N CYS A 46 -11.89 0.29 0.54
CA CYS A 46 -12.12 1.21 1.65
C CYS A 46 -11.48 2.60 1.46
N LYS A 47 -11.10 2.94 0.22
CA LYS A 47 -10.46 4.20 -0.21
C LYS A 47 -9.02 4.44 0.29
N ARG A 48 -8.43 3.52 1.06
CA ARG A 48 -7.03 3.63 1.52
C ARG A 48 -6.06 3.29 0.39
N ARG A 49 -4.98 4.06 0.29
CA ARG A 49 -3.92 3.86 -0.71
C ARG A 49 -2.72 3.13 -0.11
N TYR A 50 -2.16 2.22 -0.90
CA TYR A 50 -0.99 1.41 -0.55
C TYR A 50 0.02 1.47 -1.69
N ILE A 51 1.28 1.29 -1.34
CA ILE A 51 2.37 1.09 -2.29
C ILE A 51 2.78 -0.37 -2.25
N LEU A 52 2.79 -0.99 -3.42
CA LEU A 52 3.49 -2.23 -3.69
C LEU A 52 4.90 -1.88 -4.17
N ASP A 53 5.88 -2.24 -3.38
CA ASP A 53 7.27 -2.26 -3.78
C ASP A 53 7.54 -3.57 -4.51
N GLN A 54 7.80 -3.50 -5.81
CA GLN A 54 7.94 -4.67 -6.67
C GLN A 54 9.29 -5.37 -6.47
N GLU A 55 10.31 -4.66 -5.99
CA GLU A 55 11.63 -5.23 -5.69
C GLU A 55 11.56 -6.18 -4.50
N THR A 56 10.85 -5.75 -3.45
CA THR A 56 10.69 -6.52 -2.20
C THR A 56 9.38 -7.31 -2.13
N ASN A 57 8.50 -7.15 -3.12
CA ASN A 57 7.14 -7.69 -3.16
C ASN A 57 6.35 -7.44 -1.86
N SER A 58 6.50 -6.22 -1.33
CA SER A 58 5.97 -5.83 -0.03
C SER A 58 4.96 -4.69 -0.14
N TYR A 59 3.95 -4.72 0.73
CA TYR A 59 2.93 -3.67 0.81
C TYR A 59 3.20 -2.75 1.99
N LYS A 60 3.17 -1.45 1.73
CA LYS A 60 3.13 -0.42 2.77
C LYS A 60 1.97 0.54 2.52
N ARG A 61 1.56 1.28 3.55
CA ARG A 61 0.68 2.43 3.35
C ARG A 61 1.42 3.49 2.53
N ALA A 62 0.71 4.15 1.63
CA ALA A 62 1.26 5.31 0.93
C ALA A 62 1.60 6.41 1.94
N THR A 63 2.77 7.03 1.79
CA THR A 63 3.13 8.23 2.53
C THR A 63 2.39 9.44 1.96
N PHE A 64 2.37 10.53 2.72
CA PHE A 64 1.77 11.78 2.26
C PHE A 64 2.44 12.31 0.98
N GLU A 65 3.75 12.14 0.85
CA GLU A 65 4.50 12.51 -0.35
C GLU A 65 4.11 11.66 -1.56
N GLU A 66 3.98 10.34 -1.38
CA GLU A 66 3.55 9.42 -2.43
C GLU A 66 2.10 9.72 -2.87
N GLU A 67 1.22 10.09 -1.94
CA GLU A 67 -0.14 10.54 -2.28
C GLU A 67 -0.14 11.85 -3.09
N LYS A 68 0.71 12.82 -2.73
CA LYS A 68 0.87 14.06 -3.51
C LYS A 68 1.38 13.78 -4.92
N GLU A 69 2.41 12.94 -5.04
CA GLU A 69 2.98 12.56 -6.33
C GLU A 69 1.95 11.88 -7.23
N PHE A 70 1.16 10.96 -6.67
CA PHE A 70 0.05 10.31 -7.36
C PHE A 70 -0.99 11.32 -7.88
N LEU A 71 -1.42 12.25 -7.02
CA LEU A 71 -2.38 13.28 -7.40
C LEU A 71 -1.83 14.21 -8.49
N ASN A 72 -0.55 14.55 -8.42
CA ASN A 72 0.12 15.38 -9.44
C ASN A 72 0.22 14.66 -10.78
N LYS A 73 0.52 13.36 -10.80
CA LYS A 73 0.50 12.55 -12.03
C LYS A 73 -0.89 12.50 -12.64
N LYS A 74 -1.94 12.28 -11.84
CA LYS A 74 -3.32 12.26 -12.34
C LYS A 74 -3.76 13.58 -12.97
N LYS A 75 -3.33 14.72 -12.41
CA LYS A 75 -3.64 16.06 -12.94
C LYS A 75 -2.94 16.38 -14.26
N GLN A 76 -1.87 15.67 -14.63
CA GLN A 76 -1.16 15.90 -15.90
C GLN A 76 -1.75 15.09 -17.06
N ILE A 77 -2.63 14.12 -16.77
CA ILE A 77 -3.22 13.20 -17.75
C ILE A 77 -4.69 13.56 -18.04
N GLY A 78 -5.30 14.47 -17.27
CA GLY A 78 -6.66 14.99 -17.49
C GLY A 78 -6.63 16.46 -17.85
#